data_AF-A0A7J4TKT1-F1
#
_entry.id   AF-A0A7J4TKT1-F1
#
_cell.length_a   1.000
_cell.length_b   1.000
_cell.length_c   1.000
_cell.angle_alpha   90.00
_cell.angle_beta   90.00
_cell.angle_gamma   90.00
#
_symmetry.space_group_name_H-M   'P 1'
#
loop_
_entity.id
_entity.type
_entity.pdbx_description
1 polymer ?
#
loop_
_entity_poly.entity_id
_entity_poly.type
_entity_poly.pdbx_seq_one_letter_code
_entity_poly.pdbx_strand_id
1 'polypeptide(L)'
;EEFATLECTSCQRKYKGHEISLLKFKNCQCGGSLQLHVNTEGVYRLEIIPFLPLSGDYMVKLSELSPQSRQAFRSMVRILKQEKRGIVKTVSLVIKVMEDGRWVRKRVTIDAHDEANYEKEIRSQYGSNARIEMMQFHRKKPSIINDKQVQTALSLGYVKYAETQIFQFLPALLEQSLQDLGKVKEYQESLEVAERKANKYDDGDDQDGLKKFFLKKELKERDIMDKEGNLNETIQQDLKNKELIEKNLFQEIPRIYILWDLLRYYLTTSYDRRNKHSGPFPYLRPGLDSNQIKAFQDFKKDVVEIMQEHLFEKIEFIPGMGKVLFSKFSVEKKMKGLHLQMGSALGAAIVAIEGNLTVEETAELFSITPKAVQKEKETLETLQKPASSKARQFMAMMKK
;
A
#
# COMPACT_ATOMS: atom_id res chain seq x y z
N GLU A 1 -22.06 0.55 6.23
CA GLU A 1 -21.67 -0.53 7.16
C GLU A 1 -20.16 -0.66 7.28
N GLU A 2 -19.40 -0.67 6.18
CA GLU A 2 -17.93 -0.79 6.25
C GLU A 2 -17.21 0.40 6.90
N PHE A 3 -17.79 1.61 6.82
CA PHE A 3 -17.14 2.86 7.24
C PHE A 3 -17.78 3.45 8.50
N ALA A 4 -19.05 3.81 8.38
CA ALA A 4 -19.86 4.31 9.47
C ALA A 4 -21.36 4.06 9.18
N THR A 5 -22.17 4.23 10.21
CA THR A 5 -23.63 4.29 10.14
C THR A 5 -24.10 5.52 10.90
N LEU A 6 -25.14 6.19 10.39
CA LEU A 6 -25.81 7.26 11.14
C LEU A 6 -26.98 6.65 11.90
N GLU A 7 -27.09 6.92 13.19
CA GLU A 7 -28.21 6.48 14.02
C GLU A 7 -29.00 7.69 14.52
N CYS A 8 -30.32 7.64 14.37
CA CYS A 8 -31.17 8.69 14.92
C CYS A 8 -31.34 8.52 16.43
N THR A 9 -31.07 9.58 17.18
CA THR A 9 -31.22 9.59 18.64
C THR A 9 -32.67 9.43 19.10
N SER A 10 -33.64 9.86 18.29
CA SER A 10 -35.07 9.86 18.66
C SER A 10 -35.80 8.57 18.26
N CYS A 11 -35.49 8.01 17.09
CA CYS A 11 -36.20 6.82 16.58
C CYS A 11 -35.30 5.59 16.41
N GLN A 12 -34.01 5.69 16.76
CA GLN A 12 -33.01 4.61 16.66
C GLN A 12 -32.84 4.02 15.24
N ARG A 13 -33.41 4.68 14.22
CA ARG A 13 -33.26 4.25 12.83
C ARG A 13 -31.82 4.45 12.40
N LYS A 14 -31.23 3.38 11.85
CA LYS A 14 -29.89 3.37 11.28
C LYS A 14 -29.95 3.64 9.79
N TYR A 15 -29.11 4.55 9.34
CA TYR A 15 -28.94 4.94 7.94
C TYR A 15 -27.56 4.50 7.45
N LYS A 16 -27.54 3.75 6.35
CA LYS A 16 -26.33 3.34 5.63
C LYS A 16 -25.97 4.40 4.57
N GLY A 17 -24.74 4.35 4.05
CA GLY A 17 -24.19 5.35 3.12
C GLY A 17 -25.11 5.75 1.95
N HIS A 18 -25.74 4.79 1.27
CA HIS A 18 -26.66 5.07 0.16
C HIS A 18 -27.97 5.74 0.62
N GLU A 19 -28.38 5.49 1.87
CA GLU A 19 -29.58 6.06 2.50
C GLU A 19 -29.33 7.46 3.05
N ILE A 20 -28.08 7.93 3.12
CA ILE A 20 -27.75 9.29 3.55
C ILE A 20 -28.39 10.33 2.62
N SER A 21 -28.53 9.99 1.33
CA SER A 21 -29.25 10.82 0.36
C SER A 21 -30.73 11.07 0.72
N LEU A 22 -31.31 10.23 1.57
CA LEU A 22 -32.69 10.33 2.04
C LEU A 22 -32.85 11.29 3.24
N LEU A 23 -31.74 11.78 3.80
CA LEU A 23 -31.74 12.69 4.95
C LEU A 23 -31.86 14.14 4.45
N LYS A 24 -32.94 14.82 4.83
CA LYS A 24 -33.10 16.25 4.53
C LYS A 24 -32.45 17.08 5.63
N PHE A 25 -31.66 18.08 5.24
CA PHE A 25 -31.04 19.05 6.15
C PHE A 25 -30.27 18.43 7.33
N LYS A 26 -29.60 17.29 7.12
CA LYS A 26 -28.85 16.53 8.15
C LYS A 26 -29.69 15.99 9.31
N ASN A 27 -31.01 15.97 9.19
CA ASN A 27 -31.90 15.41 10.21
C ASN A 27 -32.52 14.09 9.75
N CYS A 28 -32.90 13.27 10.72
CA CYS A 28 -33.68 12.07 10.48
C CYS A 28 -35.05 12.43 9.88
N GLN A 29 -35.68 11.49 9.18
CA GLN A 29 -37.05 11.66 8.66
C GLN A 29 -38.08 11.94 9.76
N CYS A 30 -37.81 11.53 11.00
CA CYS A 30 -38.65 11.86 12.16
C CYS A 30 -38.36 13.23 12.80
N GLY A 31 -37.43 14.01 12.25
CA GLY A 31 -36.98 15.30 12.79
C GLY A 31 -35.90 15.19 13.89
N GLY A 32 -35.55 13.99 14.33
CA GLY A 32 -34.50 13.76 15.33
C GLY A 32 -33.07 14.00 14.82
N SER A 33 -32.15 14.26 15.75
CA SER A 33 -30.72 14.41 15.45
C SER A 33 -30.06 13.05 15.13
N LEU A 34 -28.93 13.11 14.43
CA LEU A 34 -28.18 11.93 14.00
C LEU A 34 -26.83 11.86 14.72
N GLN A 35 -26.46 10.67 15.16
CA GLN A 35 -25.13 10.35 15.67
C GLN A 35 -24.38 9.46 14.69
N LEU A 36 -23.10 9.73 14.49
CA LEU A 36 -22.22 8.94 13.63
C LEU A 36 -21.57 7.83 14.44
N HIS A 37 -21.86 6.58 14.09
CA HIS A 37 -21.18 5.40 14.61
C HIS A 37 -20.17 4.93 13.59
N VAL A 38 -18.91 5.15 13.90
CA VAL A 38 -17.76 4.77 13.06
C VAL A 38 -17.42 3.30 13.32
N ASN A 39 -17.19 2.53 12.25
CA ASN A 39 -16.87 1.10 12.37
C ASN A 39 -15.39 0.89 12.71
N THR A 40 -15.06 0.74 13.99
CA THR A 40 -13.67 0.61 14.46
C THR A 40 -12.93 -0.63 13.92
N GLU A 41 -13.66 -1.68 13.53
CA GLU A 41 -13.09 -2.87 12.88
C GLU A 41 -12.94 -2.72 11.37
N GLY A 42 -13.60 -1.71 10.78
CA GLY A 42 -13.54 -1.41 9.35
C GLY A 42 -12.15 -0.97 8.91
N VAL A 43 -11.84 -1.22 7.64
CA VAL A 43 -10.58 -0.76 7.03
C VAL A 43 -10.90 0.40 6.11
N TYR A 44 -10.50 1.59 6.52
CA TYR A 44 -10.70 2.81 5.75
C TYR A 44 -9.75 3.90 6.21
N ARG A 45 -9.56 4.87 5.33
CA ARG A 45 -8.88 6.12 5.61
C ARG A 45 -9.65 7.24 4.94
N LEU A 46 -10.67 7.74 5.63
CA LEU A 46 -11.60 8.72 5.06
C LEU A 46 -10.90 10.08 4.82
N GLU A 47 -9.78 10.29 5.50
CA GLU A 47 -8.95 11.48 5.45
C GLU A 47 -8.28 11.68 4.09
N ILE A 48 -8.18 10.62 3.27
CA ILE A 48 -7.64 10.78 1.90
C ILE A 48 -8.66 11.38 0.93
N ILE A 49 -9.97 11.34 1.25
CA ILE A 49 -11.06 11.72 0.34
C ILE A 49 -10.87 13.12 -0.24
N PRO A 50 -10.54 14.18 0.53
CA PRO A 50 -10.34 15.52 -0.01
C PRO A 50 -9.20 15.64 -1.02
N PHE A 51 -8.29 14.65 -1.04
CA PHE A 51 -7.11 14.62 -1.88
C PHE A 51 -7.25 13.69 -3.08
N LEU A 52 -8.38 12.96 -3.19
CA LEU A 52 -8.66 12.14 -4.35
C LEU A 52 -9.03 13.04 -5.54
N PRO A 53 -8.49 12.77 -6.75
CA PRO A 53 -8.83 13.53 -7.94
C PRO A 53 -10.29 13.31 -8.36
N LEU A 54 -10.96 14.41 -8.74
CA LEU A 54 -12.29 14.42 -9.35
C LEU A 54 -12.19 14.72 -10.85
N SER A 55 -12.66 13.81 -11.69
CA SER A 55 -12.92 14.06 -13.13
C SER A 55 -11.77 14.71 -13.92
N GLY A 56 -10.57 14.11 -13.86
CA GLY A 56 -9.44 14.51 -14.71
C GLY A 56 -8.53 15.61 -14.14
N ASP A 57 -8.84 16.14 -12.95
CA ASP A 57 -8.02 17.12 -12.20
C ASP A 57 -6.71 16.54 -11.61
N TYR A 58 -6.38 15.28 -11.91
CA TYR A 58 -5.21 14.60 -11.33
C TYR A 58 -3.89 15.33 -11.62
N MET A 59 -3.78 16.04 -12.75
CA MET A 59 -2.62 16.87 -13.07
C MET A 59 -2.49 18.08 -12.13
N VAL A 60 -3.62 18.67 -11.72
CA VAL A 60 -3.67 19.76 -10.75
C VAL A 60 -3.22 19.22 -9.39
N LYS A 61 -3.80 18.12 -8.93
CA LYS A 61 -3.41 17.46 -7.68
C LYS A 61 -1.94 17.03 -7.66
N LEU A 62 -1.41 16.56 -8.79
CA LEU A 62 0.01 16.23 -8.93
C LEU A 62 0.91 17.47 -8.83
N SER A 63 0.46 18.61 -9.38
CA SER A 63 1.21 19.87 -9.32
C SER A 63 1.28 20.44 -7.90
N GLU A 64 0.25 20.21 -7.08
CA GLU A 64 0.15 20.61 -5.66
C GLU A 64 1.10 19.82 -4.73
N LEU A 65 1.74 18.75 -5.21
CA LEU A 65 2.71 17.98 -4.43
C LEU A 65 4.08 18.65 -4.41
N SER A 66 4.75 18.60 -3.25
CA SER A 66 6.16 18.97 -3.12
C SER A 66 7.06 18.07 -3.98
N PRO A 67 8.30 18.50 -4.28
CA PRO A 67 9.25 17.68 -5.04
C PRO A 67 9.48 16.28 -4.44
N GLN A 68 9.57 16.16 -3.11
CA GLN A 68 9.73 14.90 -2.39
C GLN A 68 8.48 14.03 -2.52
N SER A 69 7.29 14.60 -2.33
CA SER A 69 6.01 13.91 -2.53
C SER A 69 5.79 13.44 -3.97
N ARG A 70 6.26 14.17 -4.99
CA ARG A 70 6.21 13.70 -6.38
C ARG A 70 7.06 12.44 -6.60
N GLN A 71 8.19 12.31 -5.90
CA GLN A 71 8.99 11.08 -5.94
C GLN A 71 8.25 9.93 -5.24
N ALA A 72 7.66 10.18 -4.08
CA ALA A 72 6.85 9.21 -3.35
C ALA A 72 5.65 8.73 -4.17
N PHE A 73 4.96 9.64 -4.87
CA PHE A 73 3.88 9.31 -5.81
C PHE A 73 4.33 8.35 -6.90
N ARG A 74 5.47 8.63 -7.56
CA ARG A 74 6.04 7.72 -8.58
C ARG A 74 6.35 6.35 -7.99
N SER A 75 6.95 6.31 -6.81
CA SER A 75 7.24 5.06 -6.09
C SER A 75 5.97 4.27 -5.80
N MET A 76 4.93 4.91 -5.28
CA MET A 76 3.67 4.25 -4.93
C MET A 76 2.93 3.70 -6.15
N VAL A 77 2.88 4.45 -7.25
CA VAL A 77 2.31 3.94 -8.52
C VAL A 77 3.05 2.68 -8.97
N ARG A 78 4.38 2.62 -8.82
CA ARG A 78 5.17 1.42 -9.14
C ARG A 78 4.84 0.25 -8.21
N ILE A 79 4.65 0.49 -6.91
CA ILE A 79 4.27 -0.54 -5.94
C ILE A 79 2.91 -1.16 -6.30
N LEU A 80 1.91 -0.33 -6.60
CA LEU A 80 0.55 -0.79 -6.95
C LEU A 80 0.48 -1.47 -8.32
N LYS A 81 1.24 -0.96 -9.30
CA LYS A 81 1.33 -1.50 -10.66
C LYS A 81 2.17 -2.78 -10.73
N GLN A 82 3.23 -2.86 -9.93
CA GLN A 82 4.36 -3.81 -10.02
C GLN A 82 4.98 -3.82 -11.43
N GLU A 83 6.04 -3.02 -11.66
CA GLU A 83 6.66 -2.84 -13.00
C GLU A 83 7.28 -4.10 -13.64
N LYS A 84 7.42 -5.22 -12.90
CA LYS A 84 7.98 -6.46 -13.46
C LYS A 84 6.94 -7.23 -14.28
N ARG A 85 7.42 -7.91 -15.34
CA ARG A 85 6.61 -8.80 -16.19
C ARG A 85 5.83 -9.78 -15.29
N GLY A 86 4.49 -9.71 -15.34
CA GLY A 86 3.65 -10.58 -14.51
C GLY A 86 3.85 -12.06 -14.83
N ILE A 87 3.39 -12.93 -13.91
CA ILE A 87 3.54 -14.38 -14.06
C ILE A 87 2.83 -14.81 -15.34
N VAL A 88 3.48 -15.64 -16.15
CA VAL A 88 2.86 -16.22 -17.34
C VAL A 88 1.65 -17.04 -16.87
N LYS A 89 0.47 -16.70 -17.36
CA LYS A 89 -0.78 -17.42 -17.09
C LYS A 89 -0.91 -18.58 -18.07
N THR A 90 -0.77 -18.27 -19.35
CA THR A 90 -0.88 -19.25 -20.44
C THR A 90 0.14 -18.91 -21.51
N VAL A 91 0.48 -19.93 -22.29
CA VAL A 91 1.31 -19.81 -23.49
C VAL A 91 0.44 -20.20 -24.68
N SER A 92 0.23 -19.26 -25.60
CA SER A 92 -0.37 -19.56 -26.89
C SER A 92 0.74 -19.92 -27.88
N LEU A 93 0.65 -21.12 -28.42
CA LEU A 93 1.59 -21.72 -29.35
C LEU A 93 0.95 -21.80 -30.73
N VAL A 94 1.70 -21.48 -31.77
CA VAL A 94 1.40 -21.90 -33.13
C VAL A 94 2.33 -23.06 -33.44
N ILE A 95 1.75 -24.24 -33.65
CA ILE A 95 2.47 -25.48 -33.90
C ILE A 95 2.23 -25.94 -35.34
N LYS A 96 3.23 -26.61 -35.91
CA LYS A 96 3.17 -27.28 -37.20
C LYS A 96 3.23 -28.78 -36.97
N VAL A 97 2.20 -29.51 -37.41
CA VAL A 97 2.03 -30.95 -37.19
C VAL A 97 1.83 -31.63 -38.54
N MET A 98 2.35 -32.85 -38.70
CA MET A 98 2.12 -33.65 -39.91
C MET A 98 0.88 -34.51 -39.70
N GLU A 99 -0.19 -34.23 -40.43
CA GLU A 99 -1.44 -34.99 -40.42
C GLU A 99 -1.72 -35.47 -41.84
N ASP A 100 -1.97 -36.77 -42.02
CA ASP A 100 -2.28 -37.40 -43.32
C ASP A 100 -1.28 -37.04 -44.44
N GLY A 101 0.01 -36.98 -44.10
CA GLY A 101 1.10 -36.65 -45.03
C GLY A 101 1.21 -35.18 -45.41
N ARG A 102 0.42 -34.28 -44.80
CA ARG A 102 0.47 -32.83 -45.02
C ARG A 102 0.82 -32.08 -43.74
N TRP A 103 1.57 -30.99 -43.89
CA TRP A 103 1.88 -30.11 -42.77
C TRP A 103 0.72 -29.15 -42.51
N VAL A 104 0.15 -29.21 -41.31
CA VAL A 104 -0.95 -28.37 -40.86
C VAL A 104 -0.50 -27.47 -39.70
N ARG A 105 -0.93 -26.20 -39.73
CA ARG A 105 -0.71 -25.23 -38.64
C ARG A 105 -1.88 -25.25 -37.67
N LYS A 106 -1.61 -25.39 -36.37
CA LYS A 106 -2.61 -25.35 -35.29
C LYS A 106 -2.23 -24.32 -34.24
N ARG A 107 -3.22 -23.65 -33.66
CA ARG A 107 -3.04 -22.76 -32.51
C ARG A 107 -3.49 -23.50 -31.25
N VAL A 108 -2.61 -23.58 -30.25
CA VAL A 108 -2.84 -24.30 -28.99
C VAL A 108 -2.55 -23.35 -27.84
N THR A 109 -3.34 -23.42 -26.77
CA THR A 109 -3.08 -22.66 -25.55
C THR A 109 -2.83 -23.63 -24.42
N ILE A 110 -1.70 -23.48 -23.72
CA ILE A 110 -1.28 -24.32 -22.59
C ILE A 110 -1.19 -23.43 -21.34
N ASP A 111 -1.58 -23.95 -20.17
CA ASP A 111 -1.35 -23.27 -18.89
C ASP A 111 0.15 -23.25 -18.56
N ALA A 112 0.65 -22.08 -18.18
CA ALA A 112 2.06 -21.94 -17.85
C ALA A 112 2.33 -22.48 -16.43
N HIS A 113 3.22 -23.47 -16.35
CA HIS A 113 3.75 -24.00 -15.10
C HIS A 113 5.22 -23.57 -14.97
N ASP A 114 5.65 -23.21 -13.74
CA ASP A 114 7.06 -22.94 -13.47
C ASP A 114 7.85 -24.22 -13.80
N GLU A 115 8.82 -24.13 -14.72
CA GLU A 115 9.69 -25.21 -15.25
C GLU A 115 9.10 -26.14 -16.34
N ALA A 116 7.97 -25.82 -16.98
CA ALA A 116 7.44 -26.64 -18.07
C ALA A 116 8.28 -26.59 -19.36
N ASN A 117 8.61 -27.77 -19.91
CA ASN A 117 9.15 -27.93 -21.25
C ASN A 117 8.00 -28.03 -22.27
N TYR A 118 7.58 -26.88 -22.80
CA TYR A 118 6.46 -26.76 -23.74
C TYR A 118 6.63 -27.58 -25.03
N GLU A 119 7.87 -27.82 -25.47
CA GLU A 119 8.14 -28.64 -26.66
C GLU A 119 7.87 -30.13 -26.40
N LYS A 120 8.25 -30.61 -25.21
CA LYS A 120 7.94 -31.98 -24.77
C LYS A 120 6.43 -32.18 -24.63
N GLU A 121 5.71 -31.21 -24.09
CA GLU A 121 4.26 -31.27 -23.91
C GLU A 121 3.51 -31.29 -25.25
N ILE A 122 3.92 -30.45 -26.20
CA ILE A 122 3.37 -30.45 -27.56
C ILE A 122 3.64 -31.76 -28.30
N ARG A 123 4.86 -32.31 -28.21
CA ARG A 123 5.19 -33.59 -28.87
C ARG A 123 4.43 -34.77 -28.24
N SER A 124 4.16 -34.71 -26.93
CA SER A 124 3.34 -35.71 -26.25
C SER A 124 1.88 -35.68 -26.70
N GLN A 125 1.34 -34.52 -27.05
CA GLN A 125 -0.07 -34.37 -27.45
C GLN A 125 -0.30 -34.49 -28.96
N TYR A 126 0.63 -34.01 -29.78
CA TYR A 126 0.46 -33.88 -31.24
C TYR A 126 1.47 -34.72 -32.06
N GLY A 127 2.26 -35.58 -31.39
CA GLY A 127 3.21 -36.48 -32.02
C GLY A 127 4.63 -35.93 -32.14
N SER A 128 5.60 -36.83 -32.34
CA SER A 128 7.04 -36.53 -32.36
C SER A 128 7.46 -35.49 -33.41
N ASN A 129 6.71 -35.40 -34.52
CA ASN A 129 6.97 -34.48 -35.62
C ASN A 129 6.44 -33.05 -35.39
N ALA A 130 5.75 -32.80 -34.27
CA ALA A 130 5.24 -31.48 -33.94
C ALA A 130 6.38 -30.47 -33.67
N ARG A 131 6.26 -29.27 -34.26
CA ARG A 131 7.22 -28.17 -34.10
C ARG A 131 6.52 -26.88 -33.70
N ILE A 132 7.08 -26.14 -32.76
CA ILE A 132 6.58 -24.82 -32.36
C ILE A 132 7.14 -23.78 -33.34
N GLU A 133 6.28 -23.06 -34.07
CA GLU A 133 6.68 -21.95 -34.95
C GLU A 133 6.65 -20.61 -34.24
N MET A 134 5.69 -20.39 -33.34
CA MET A 134 5.54 -19.14 -32.60
C MET A 134 5.05 -19.41 -31.19
N MET A 135 5.54 -18.61 -30.24
CA MET A 135 5.15 -18.68 -28.83
C MET A 135 4.79 -17.28 -28.33
N GLN A 136 3.59 -17.14 -27.77
CA GLN A 136 3.11 -15.91 -27.15
C GLN A 136 2.74 -16.16 -25.69
N PHE A 137 3.44 -15.48 -24.79
CA PHE A 137 3.19 -15.57 -23.35
C PHE A 137 2.09 -14.60 -22.93
N HIS A 138 0.95 -15.13 -22.47
CA HIS A 138 -0.09 -14.34 -21.84
C HIS A 138 0.17 -14.28 -20.34
N ARG A 139 0.52 -13.11 -19.84
CA ARG A 139 0.84 -12.89 -18.42
C ARG A 139 -0.37 -12.39 -17.66
N LYS A 140 -0.50 -12.80 -16.39
CA LYS A 140 -1.37 -12.07 -15.46
C LYS A 140 -0.83 -10.64 -15.35
N LYS A 141 -1.70 -9.63 -15.33
CA LYS A 141 -1.21 -8.27 -15.02
C LYS A 141 -0.56 -8.33 -13.64
N PRO A 142 0.63 -7.75 -13.43
CA PRO A 142 1.35 -7.84 -12.16
C PRO A 142 0.73 -6.95 -11.06
N SER A 143 -0.27 -6.14 -11.38
CA SER A 143 -0.78 -5.09 -10.49
C SER A 143 -1.67 -5.59 -9.35
N ILE A 144 -1.49 -5.03 -8.15
CA ILE A 144 -2.34 -5.29 -6.95
C ILE A 144 -3.75 -4.75 -7.20
N ILE A 145 -3.83 -3.55 -7.78
CA ILE A 145 -5.06 -2.89 -8.23
C ILE A 145 -5.10 -2.96 -9.76
N ASN A 146 -6.17 -3.44 -10.36
CA ASN A 146 -6.20 -3.71 -11.81
C ASN A 146 -6.40 -2.45 -12.68
N ASP A 147 -6.96 -1.39 -12.11
CA ASP A 147 -7.28 -0.15 -12.82
C ASP A 147 -6.19 0.93 -12.64
N LYS A 148 -5.76 1.54 -13.76
CA LYS A 148 -4.68 2.56 -13.75
C LYS A 148 -5.16 3.88 -13.14
N GLN A 149 -6.39 4.30 -13.40
CA GLN A 149 -6.91 5.55 -12.86
C GLN A 149 -7.07 5.45 -11.35
N VAL A 150 -7.53 4.30 -10.84
CA VAL A 150 -7.60 4.04 -9.39
C VAL A 150 -6.21 3.98 -8.76
N GLN A 151 -5.22 3.36 -9.41
CA GLN A 151 -3.83 3.42 -8.93
C GLN A 151 -3.35 4.88 -8.80
N THR A 152 -3.59 5.72 -9.81
CA THR A 152 -3.21 7.14 -9.78
C THR A 152 -3.96 7.91 -8.70
N ALA A 153 -5.27 7.72 -8.60
CA ALA A 153 -6.12 8.42 -7.64
C ALA A 153 -5.75 8.09 -6.20
N LEU A 154 -5.63 6.79 -5.87
CA LEU A 154 -5.19 6.36 -4.54
C LEU A 154 -3.77 6.85 -4.25
N SER A 155 -2.85 6.76 -5.22
CA SER A 155 -1.49 7.24 -4.99
C SER A 155 -1.45 8.74 -4.69
N LEU A 156 -2.24 9.56 -5.39
CA LEU A 156 -2.34 10.98 -5.09
C LEU A 156 -2.95 11.22 -3.71
N GLY A 157 -4.06 10.55 -3.41
CA GLY A 157 -4.76 10.71 -2.13
C GLY A 157 -3.88 10.38 -0.93
N TYR A 158 -3.21 9.22 -0.96
CA TYR A 158 -2.33 8.79 0.12
C TYR A 158 -1.07 9.65 0.23
N VAL A 159 -0.43 10.04 -0.88
CA VAL A 159 0.75 10.93 -0.82
C VAL A 159 0.39 12.29 -0.27
N LYS A 160 -0.67 12.93 -0.76
CA LYS A 160 -1.03 14.28 -0.32
C LYS A 160 -1.49 14.29 1.14
N TYR A 161 -2.23 13.26 1.56
CA TYR A 161 -2.57 13.07 2.96
C TYR A 161 -1.31 12.95 3.82
N ALA A 162 -0.41 12.04 3.47
CA ALA A 162 0.85 11.83 4.19
C ALA A 162 1.71 13.10 4.23
N GLU A 163 1.84 13.83 3.12
CA GLU A 163 2.52 15.12 3.06
C GLU A 163 1.94 16.12 4.09
N THR A 164 0.61 16.20 4.16
CA THR A 164 -0.09 17.09 5.09
C THR A 164 0.19 16.68 6.54
N GLN A 165 0.25 15.39 6.84
CA GLN A 165 0.58 14.88 8.18
C GLN A 165 2.05 15.14 8.53
N ILE A 166 2.98 14.88 7.60
CA ILE A 166 4.42 15.10 7.80
C ILE A 166 4.70 16.55 8.15
N PHE A 167 4.10 17.50 7.44
CA PHE A 167 4.32 18.92 7.70
C PHE A 167 3.87 19.38 9.10
N GLN A 168 2.99 18.63 9.78
CA GLN A 168 2.54 18.99 11.13
C GLN A 168 3.61 18.72 12.19
N PHE A 169 4.37 17.62 12.08
CA PHE A 169 5.34 17.21 13.09
C PHE A 169 6.80 17.39 12.67
N LEU A 170 7.09 17.51 11.37
CA LEU A 170 8.45 17.65 10.84
C LEU A 170 9.26 18.78 11.52
N PRO A 171 8.72 19.99 11.75
CA PRO A 171 9.49 21.04 12.42
C PRO A 171 9.99 20.65 13.81
N ALA A 172 9.12 20.02 14.62
CA ALA A 172 9.47 19.57 15.97
C ALA A 172 10.49 18.43 15.93
N LEU A 173 10.32 17.48 15.01
CA LEU A 173 11.28 16.39 14.83
C LEU A 173 12.67 16.90 14.42
N LEU A 174 12.73 17.88 13.52
CA LEU A 174 14.01 18.49 13.10
C LEU A 174 14.66 19.28 14.24
N GLU A 175 13.88 19.95 15.09
CA GLU A 175 14.40 20.66 16.27
C GLU A 175 15.06 19.70 17.28
N GLN A 176 14.53 18.48 17.41
CA GLN A 176 15.11 17.44 18.28
C GLN A 176 16.30 16.72 17.64
N SER A 177 16.33 16.62 16.31
CA SER A 177 17.28 15.78 15.57
C SER A 177 18.53 16.52 15.08
N LEU A 178 18.46 17.85 14.92
CA LEU A 178 19.54 18.66 14.38
C LEU A 178 20.28 19.40 15.51
N GLN A 179 21.57 19.67 15.31
CA GLN A 179 22.36 20.41 16.30
C GLN A 179 22.04 21.90 16.28
N ASP A 180 21.89 22.49 15.09
CA ASP A 180 21.60 23.91 14.90
C ASP A 180 20.54 24.13 13.80
N LEU A 181 19.28 23.98 14.19
CA LEU A 181 18.14 24.26 13.29
C LEU A 181 18.11 25.72 12.81
N GLY A 182 18.63 26.66 13.62
CA GLY A 182 18.66 28.08 13.29
C GLY A 182 19.50 28.33 12.04
N LYS A 183 20.74 27.86 12.03
CA LYS A 183 21.65 28.00 10.89
C LYS A 183 21.18 27.25 9.65
N VAL A 184 20.50 26.11 9.82
CA VAL A 184 19.86 25.40 8.71
C VAL A 184 18.76 26.25 8.07
N LYS A 185 17.94 26.95 8.87
CA LYS A 185 16.92 27.89 8.35
C LYS A 185 17.57 29.08 7.64
N GLU A 186 18.61 29.66 8.22
CA GLU A 186 19.33 30.77 7.58
C GLU A 186 19.98 30.36 6.25
N TYR A 187 20.48 29.13 6.15
CA TYR A 187 20.99 28.56 4.90
C TYR A 187 19.88 28.45 3.84
N GLN A 188 18.68 27.97 4.22
CA GLN A 188 17.54 27.88 3.30
C GLN A 188 17.06 29.25 2.84
N GLU A 189 16.98 30.23 3.74
CA GLU A 189 16.67 31.61 3.36
C GLU A 189 17.71 32.20 2.40
N SER A 190 18.99 31.90 2.63
CA SER A 190 20.08 32.33 1.74
C SER A 190 19.93 31.75 0.34
N LEU A 191 19.48 30.49 0.21
CA LEU A 191 19.14 29.87 -1.07
C LEU A 191 18.00 30.61 -1.77
N GLU A 192 16.90 30.92 -1.06
CA GLU A 192 15.76 31.63 -1.64
C GLU A 192 16.10 33.07 -2.06
N VAL A 193 16.92 33.77 -1.29
CA VAL A 193 17.41 35.11 -1.63
C VAL A 193 18.33 35.04 -2.85
N ALA A 194 19.24 34.07 -2.88
CA ALA A 194 20.14 33.87 -4.00
C ALA A 194 19.39 33.54 -5.30
N GLU A 195 18.37 32.68 -5.23
CA GLU A 195 17.55 32.34 -6.40
C GLU A 195 16.73 33.54 -6.89
N ARG A 196 16.13 34.32 -5.97
CA ARG A 196 15.42 35.56 -6.32
C ARG A 196 16.35 36.60 -6.96
N LYS A 197 17.59 36.72 -6.47
CA LYS A 197 18.59 37.63 -7.05
C LYS A 197 19.03 37.13 -8.42
N ALA A 198 19.38 35.85 -8.56
CA ALA A 198 19.79 35.26 -9.83
C ALA A 198 18.71 35.46 -10.92
N ASN A 199 17.44 35.20 -10.61
CA ASN A 199 16.34 35.37 -11.57
C ASN A 199 16.09 36.83 -12.00
N LYS A 200 16.52 37.82 -11.21
CA LYS A 200 16.42 39.24 -11.60
C LYS A 200 17.50 39.66 -12.60
N TYR A 201 18.64 38.97 -12.60
CA TYR A 201 19.79 39.25 -13.43
C TYR A 201 20.00 38.18 -14.52
N ASP A 202 19.02 37.33 -14.73
CA ASP A 202 19.06 36.25 -15.71
C ASP A 202 18.95 36.83 -17.13
N ASP A 203 20.10 36.86 -17.82
CA ASP A 203 20.29 37.28 -19.20
C ASP A 203 20.32 36.10 -20.18
N GLY A 204 20.10 34.87 -19.70
CA GLY A 204 19.89 33.66 -20.50
C GLY A 204 21.11 32.73 -20.66
N ASP A 205 22.33 33.17 -20.29
CA ASP A 205 23.56 32.40 -20.55
C ASP A 205 24.18 31.72 -19.30
N ASP A 206 24.00 32.23 -18.07
CA ASP A 206 24.61 31.62 -16.86
C ASP A 206 23.80 31.77 -15.55
N GLN A 207 22.54 31.34 -15.58
CA GLN A 207 21.66 31.37 -14.41
C GLN A 207 22.23 30.57 -13.21
N ASP A 208 22.84 29.41 -13.47
CA ASP A 208 23.41 28.55 -12.41
C ASP A 208 24.68 29.15 -11.78
N GLY A 209 25.53 29.82 -12.58
CA GLY A 209 26.68 30.57 -12.08
C GLY A 209 26.25 31.75 -11.21
N LEU A 210 25.23 32.51 -11.63
CA LEU A 210 24.64 33.59 -10.84
C LEU A 210 24.06 33.09 -9.51
N LYS A 211 23.31 31.98 -9.51
CA LYS A 211 22.79 31.35 -8.28
C LYS A 211 23.90 31.02 -7.30
N LYS A 212 24.98 30.37 -7.77
CA LYS A 212 26.13 30.01 -6.93
C LYS A 212 26.87 31.25 -6.40
N PHE A 213 27.01 32.29 -7.22
CA PHE A 213 27.64 33.54 -6.82
C PHE A 213 26.86 34.25 -5.71
N PHE A 214 25.55 34.46 -5.90
CA PHE A 214 24.71 35.11 -4.90
C PHE A 214 24.59 34.28 -3.62
N LEU A 215 24.49 32.96 -3.73
CA LEU A 215 24.49 32.07 -2.57
C LEU A 215 25.79 32.22 -1.77
N LYS A 216 26.94 32.20 -2.43
CA LYS A 216 28.22 32.39 -1.74
C LYS A 216 28.31 33.73 -1.02
N LYS A 217 27.74 34.79 -1.60
CA LYS A 217 27.70 36.11 -0.98
C LYS A 217 26.84 36.11 0.28
N GLU A 218 25.60 35.61 0.20
CA GLU A 218 24.68 35.55 1.34
C GLU A 218 25.24 34.73 2.50
N LEU A 219 25.81 33.56 2.21
CA LEU A 219 26.35 32.66 3.23
C LEU A 219 27.59 33.23 3.94
N LYS A 220 28.40 34.06 3.26
CA LYS A 220 29.51 34.79 3.89
C LYS A 220 29.01 35.92 4.79
N GLU A 221 27.99 36.65 4.33
CA GLU A 221 27.39 37.74 5.12
C GLU A 221 26.73 37.24 6.41
N ARG A 222 26.26 35.99 6.42
CA ARG A 222 25.63 35.32 7.57
C ARG A 222 26.57 34.44 8.42
N ASP A 223 27.88 34.45 8.16
CA ASP A 223 28.88 33.63 8.88
C ASP A 223 28.59 32.11 8.88
N ILE A 224 27.94 31.62 7.82
CA ILE A 224 27.61 30.20 7.61
C ILE A 224 28.78 29.46 6.94
N MET A 225 29.61 30.20 6.20
CA MET A 225 30.84 29.70 5.59
C MET A 225 32.08 30.10 6.39
N ASP A 226 33.06 29.19 6.42
CA ASP A 226 34.40 29.46 6.93
C ASP A 226 35.21 30.38 5.99
N LYS A 227 36.43 30.73 6.43
CA LYS A 227 37.36 31.58 5.67
C LYS A 227 37.82 30.95 4.36
N GLU A 228 37.72 29.62 4.22
CA GLU A 228 38.09 28.84 3.04
C GLU A 228 36.92 28.74 2.04
N GLY A 229 35.73 29.19 2.43
CA GLY A 229 34.52 29.17 1.62
C GLY A 229 33.78 27.84 1.67
N ASN A 230 34.02 27.02 2.70
CA ASN A 230 33.28 25.80 2.97
C ASN A 230 32.21 26.06 4.03
N LEU A 231 31.11 25.30 3.97
CA LEU A 231 30.12 25.33 5.05
C LEU A 231 30.75 24.79 6.33
N ASN A 232 30.38 25.37 7.47
CA ASN A 232 30.73 24.80 8.77
C ASN A 232 30.31 23.33 8.84
N GLU A 233 31.20 22.46 9.34
CA GLU A 233 31.01 21.00 9.39
C GLU A 233 29.68 20.60 10.06
N THR A 234 29.31 21.27 11.16
CA THR A 234 28.04 21.04 11.86
C THR A 234 26.84 21.32 10.95
N ILE A 235 26.86 22.44 10.23
CA ILE A 235 25.77 22.83 9.33
C ILE A 235 25.68 21.87 8.15
N GLN A 236 26.83 21.46 7.61
CA GLN A 236 26.87 20.48 6.53
C GLN A 236 26.28 19.13 6.98
N GLN A 237 26.58 18.70 8.21
CA GLN A 237 26.02 17.48 8.76
C GLN A 237 24.51 17.61 9.02
N ASP A 238 24.06 18.73 9.58
CA ASP A 238 22.64 18.98 9.83
C ASP A 238 21.82 19.07 8.53
N LEU A 239 22.36 19.68 7.48
CA LEU A 239 21.71 19.70 6.16
C LEU A 239 21.55 18.30 5.57
N LYS A 240 22.59 17.46 5.68
CA LYS A 240 22.53 16.05 5.24
C LYS A 240 21.52 15.25 6.08
N ASN A 241 21.52 15.44 7.39
CA ASN A 241 20.59 14.78 8.30
C ASN A 241 19.15 15.19 7.99
N LYS A 242 18.88 16.49 7.80
CA LYS A 242 17.58 17.01 7.40
C LYS A 242 17.09 16.38 6.10
N GLU A 243 17.92 16.37 5.05
CA GLU A 243 17.56 15.78 3.76
C GLU A 243 17.24 14.29 3.90
N LEU A 244 18.02 13.55 4.70
CA LEU A 244 17.80 12.13 4.96
C LEU A 244 16.49 11.88 5.70
N ILE A 245 16.21 12.65 6.75
CA ILE A 245 14.97 12.56 7.54
C ILE A 245 13.78 12.83 6.62
N GLU A 246 13.75 13.98 5.94
CA GLU A 246 12.67 14.35 5.04
C GLU A 246 12.46 13.27 3.96
N LYS A 247 13.52 12.87 3.26
CA LYS A 247 13.44 11.84 2.22
C LYS A 247 12.87 10.52 2.76
N ASN A 248 13.30 10.08 3.94
CA ASN A 248 12.79 8.86 4.56
C ASN A 248 11.30 8.99 4.88
N LEU A 249 10.88 10.07 5.54
CA LEU A 249 9.49 10.28 5.95
C LEU A 249 8.56 10.41 4.73
N PHE A 250 8.89 11.28 3.78
CA PHE A 250 8.06 11.52 2.59
C PHE A 250 7.96 10.30 1.68
N GLN A 251 8.94 9.39 1.68
CA GLN A 251 8.86 8.16 0.89
C GLN A 251 8.17 7.01 1.63
N GLU A 252 8.46 6.82 2.92
CA GLU A 252 7.98 5.66 3.67
C GLU A 252 6.58 5.85 4.26
N ILE A 253 6.22 7.02 4.78
CA ILE A 253 4.90 7.21 5.42
C ILE A 253 3.74 6.97 4.44
N PRO A 254 3.72 7.53 3.22
CA PRO A 254 2.64 7.23 2.27
C PRO A 254 2.60 5.74 1.89
N ARG A 255 3.77 5.12 1.78
CA ARG A 255 3.91 3.68 1.49
C ARG A 255 3.35 2.84 2.63
N ILE A 256 3.68 3.17 3.88
CA ILE A 256 3.19 2.49 5.08
C ILE A 256 1.67 2.58 5.11
N TYR A 257 1.10 3.78 4.97
CA TYR A 257 -0.36 3.96 5.01
C TYR A 257 -1.10 3.07 4.01
N ILE A 258 -0.73 3.12 2.72
CA ILE A 258 -1.48 2.35 1.71
C ILE A 258 -1.26 0.84 1.85
N LEU A 259 -0.02 0.40 2.13
CA LEU A 259 0.26 -1.03 2.24
C LEU A 259 -0.31 -1.62 3.53
N TRP A 260 -0.34 -0.84 4.61
CA TRP A 260 -1.00 -1.23 5.84
C TRP A 260 -2.50 -1.42 5.64
N ASP A 261 -3.16 -0.42 5.06
CA ASP A 261 -4.60 -0.48 4.84
C ASP A 261 -4.96 -1.63 3.88
N LEU A 262 -4.15 -1.87 2.83
CA LEU A 262 -4.30 -3.02 1.94
C LEU A 262 -4.09 -4.36 2.68
N LEU A 263 -3.03 -4.47 3.48
CA LEU A 263 -2.72 -5.66 4.28
C LEU A 263 -3.87 -5.99 5.22
N ARG A 264 -4.33 -5.00 6.01
CA ARG A 264 -5.44 -5.13 6.93
C ARG A 264 -6.71 -5.55 6.19
N TYR A 265 -7.01 -4.93 5.05
CA TYR A 265 -8.17 -5.31 4.24
C TYR A 265 -8.09 -6.75 3.72
N TYR A 266 -6.91 -7.22 3.30
CA TYR A 266 -6.73 -8.62 2.92
C TYR A 266 -6.93 -9.58 4.10
N LEU A 267 -6.43 -9.22 5.29
CA LEU A 267 -6.50 -10.04 6.49
C LEU A 267 -7.92 -10.17 7.04
N THR A 268 -8.71 -9.10 6.98
CA THR A 268 -10.06 -9.06 7.58
C THR A 268 -11.17 -9.49 6.63
N THR A 269 -10.89 -9.66 5.34
CA THR A 269 -11.92 -10.07 4.36
C THR A 269 -11.69 -11.47 3.79
N SER A 270 -12.74 -12.06 3.21
CA SER A 270 -12.64 -13.32 2.45
C SER A 270 -12.38 -13.05 0.97
N TYR A 271 -11.85 -14.05 0.27
CA TYR A 271 -11.71 -14.04 -1.20
C TYR A 271 -13.02 -13.66 -1.90
N ASP A 272 -14.14 -14.27 -1.50
CA ASP A 272 -15.46 -14.01 -2.10
C ASP A 272 -15.93 -12.58 -1.89
N ARG A 273 -15.70 -12.01 -0.69
CA ARG A 273 -16.02 -10.61 -0.40
C ARG A 273 -15.25 -9.68 -1.32
N ARG A 274 -13.93 -9.88 -1.47
CA ARG A 274 -13.10 -9.06 -2.35
C ARG A 274 -13.44 -9.22 -3.83
N ASN A 275 -13.99 -10.37 -4.23
CA ASN A 275 -14.35 -10.65 -5.61
C ASN A 275 -15.74 -10.12 -6.00
N LYS A 276 -16.71 -10.16 -5.08
CA LYS A 276 -18.12 -9.85 -5.35
C LYS A 276 -18.53 -8.45 -4.90
N HIS A 277 -17.82 -7.84 -3.96
CA HIS A 277 -18.18 -6.55 -3.37
C HIS A 277 -17.08 -5.52 -3.60
N SER A 278 -17.50 -4.30 -3.95
CA SER A 278 -16.62 -3.14 -4.03
C SER A 278 -16.33 -2.64 -2.61
N GLY A 279 -15.13 -2.94 -2.11
CA GLY A 279 -14.64 -2.39 -0.84
C GLY A 279 -13.96 -1.03 -0.99
N PRO A 280 -13.18 -0.58 0.02
CA PRO A 280 -12.46 0.70 0.01
C PRO A 280 -11.42 0.84 -1.10
N PHE A 281 -11.00 -0.29 -1.70
CA PHE A 281 -10.03 -0.34 -2.78
C PHE A 281 -10.69 -0.89 -4.06
N PRO A 282 -11.22 -0.02 -4.94
CA PRO A 282 -11.82 -0.45 -6.19
C PRO A 282 -10.82 -1.22 -7.07
N TYR A 283 -11.30 -2.25 -7.77
CA TYR A 283 -10.49 -3.11 -8.64
C TYR A 283 -9.29 -3.78 -7.95
N LEU A 284 -9.30 -3.87 -6.61
CA LEU A 284 -8.36 -4.68 -5.87
C LEU A 284 -8.49 -6.15 -6.29
N ARG A 285 -7.36 -6.84 -6.40
CA ARG A 285 -7.40 -8.27 -6.68
C ARG A 285 -7.88 -9.08 -5.47
N PRO A 286 -8.75 -10.08 -5.66
CA PRO A 286 -9.19 -10.95 -4.57
C PRO A 286 -8.07 -11.79 -3.92
N GLY A 287 -6.99 -12.07 -4.66
CA GLY A 287 -5.80 -12.72 -4.14
C GLY A 287 -4.57 -12.24 -4.87
N LEU A 288 -3.42 -12.38 -4.23
CA LEU A 288 -2.13 -11.94 -4.75
C LEU A 288 -1.23 -13.13 -5.08
N ASP A 289 -0.44 -12.99 -6.15
CA ASP A 289 0.62 -13.95 -6.47
C ASP A 289 1.95 -13.60 -5.77
N SER A 290 2.94 -14.51 -5.87
CA SER A 290 4.23 -14.34 -5.20
C SER A 290 5.00 -13.08 -5.62
N ASN A 291 4.78 -12.56 -6.83
CA ASN A 291 5.41 -11.32 -7.26
C ASN A 291 4.68 -10.10 -6.68
N GLN A 292 3.36 -10.16 -6.55
CA GLN A 292 2.55 -9.12 -5.94
C GLN A 292 2.79 -9.02 -4.43
N ILE A 293 2.96 -10.15 -3.76
CA ILE A 293 3.27 -10.21 -2.33
C ILE A 293 4.60 -9.51 -2.01
N LYS A 294 5.57 -9.49 -2.93
CA LYS A 294 6.84 -8.77 -2.76
C LYS A 294 6.67 -7.25 -2.61
N ALA A 295 5.51 -6.69 -2.94
CA ALA A 295 5.21 -5.29 -2.65
C ALA A 295 5.16 -5.00 -1.13
N PHE A 296 4.76 -6.00 -0.34
CA PHE A 296 4.62 -5.94 1.11
C PHE A 296 5.95 -6.29 1.77
N GLN A 297 7.02 -5.58 1.40
CA GLN A 297 8.27 -5.59 2.14
C GLN A 297 8.06 -4.93 3.50
N ASP A 298 8.84 -5.34 4.49
CA ASP A 298 8.73 -4.81 5.84
C ASP A 298 8.91 -3.28 5.86
N PHE A 299 8.25 -2.63 6.82
CA PHE A 299 8.35 -1.19 6.99
C PHE A 299 9.69 -0.83 7.63
N LYS A 300 10.12 0.42 7.44
CA LYS A 300 11.27 0.94 8.20
C LYS A 300 10.83 1.15 9.64
N LYS A 301 11.49 0.46 10.58
CA LYS A 301 11.08 0.42 12.00
C LYS A 301 11.12 1.82 12.64
N ASP A 302 12.18 2.57 12.38
CA ASP A 302 12.36 3.97 12.79
C ASP A 302 11.20 4.86 12.32
N VAL A 303 10.73 4.68 11.08
CA VAL A 303 9.59 5.47 10.57
C VAL A 303 8.28 5.06 11.24
N VAL A 304 8.08 3.77 11.51
CA VAL A 304 6.89 3.30 12.24
C VAL A 304 6.86 3.88 13.66
N GLU A 305 7.99 3.87 14.37
CA GLU A 305 8.13 4.46 15.70
C GLU A 305 7.79 5.97 15.68
N ILE A 306 8.31 6.73 14.70
CA ILE A 306 7.96 8.16 14.50
C ILE A 306 6.45 8.35 14.24
N MET A 307 5.84 7.48 13.44
CA MET A 307 4.39 7.57 13.16
C MET A 307 3.56 7.28 14.42
N GLN A 308 3.98 6.34 15.26
CA GLN A 308 3.30 6.03 16.52
C GLN A 308 3.38 7.20 17.49
N GLU A 309 4.54 7.85 17.60
CA GLU A 309 4.77 8.99 18.48
C GLU A 309 4.00 10.25 18.05
N HIS A 310 4.00 10.56 16.75
CA HIS A 310 3.49 11.86 16.27
C HIS A 310 2.10 11.81 15.62
N LEU A 311 1.66 10.66 15.09
CA LEU A 311 0.41 10.55 14.31
C LEU A 311 -0.68 9.74 15.04
N PHE A 312 -0.34 9.08 16.16
CA PHE A 312 -1.27 8.26 16.96
C PHE A 312 -2.02 7.20 16.12
N GLU A 313 -1.41 6.72 15.05
CA GLU A 313 -2.00 5.74 14.14
C GLU A 313 -1.83 4.33 14.72
N LYS A 314 -2.87 3.49 14.57
CA LYS A 314 -2.81 2.07 14.94
C LYS A 314 -2.08 1.26 13.86
N ILE A 315 -0.79 1.52 13.72
CA ILE A 315 0.11 0.86 12.78
C ILE A 315 1.27 0.31 13.59
N GLU A 316 1.61 -0.95 13.36
CA GLU A 316 2.65 -1.67 14.08
C GLU A 316 3.66 -2.25 13.10
N PHE A 317 4.92 -2.41 13.54
CA PHE A 317 5.92 -3.08 12.74
C PHE A 317 5.64 -4.59 12.73
N ILE A 318 5.27 -5.13 11.58
CA ILE A 318 5.06 -6.57 11.39
C ILE A 318 6.24 -7.14 10.58
N PRO A 319 7.15 -7.94 11.18
CA PRO A 319 8.19 -8.63 10.43
C PRO A 319 7.59 -9.66 9.46
N GLY A 320 8.12 -9.69 8.24
CA GLY A 320 7.71 -10.66 7.23
C GLY A 320 6.27 -10.51 6.74
N MET A 321 5.80 -9.29 6.47
CA MET A 321 4.40 -9.06 6.02
C MET A 321 3.99 -9.90 4.81
N GLY A 322 4.92 -10.16 3.88
CA GLY A 322 4.67 -11.04 2.75
C GLY A 322 4.35 -12.48 3.16
N LYS A 323 4.98 -13.00 4.22
CA LYS A 323 4.72 -14.32 4.80
C LYS A 323 3.32 -14.38 5.44
N VAL A 324 2.95 -13.32 6.16
CA VAL A 324 1.62 -13.14 6.75
C VAL A 324 0.53 -13.24 5.68
N LEU A 325 0.68 -12.49 4.56
CA LEU A 325 -0.25 -12.57 3.42
C LEU A 325 -0.29 -13.95 2.76
N PHE A 326 0.86 -14.58 2.58
CA PHE A 326 0.94 -15.92 2.01
C PHE A 326 0.19 -16.94 2.88
N SER A 327 0.41 -16.90 4.21
CA SER A 327 -0.28 -17.76 5.18
C SER A 327 -1.78 -17.51 5.15
N LYS A 328 -2.20 -16.24 5.10
CA LYS A 328 -3.60 -15.85 4.93
C LYS A 328 -4.25 -16.49 3.69
N PHE A 329 -3.65 -16.38 2.50
CA PHE A 329 -4.22 -16.99 1.30
C PHE A 329 -4.20 -18.53 1.34
N SER A 330 -3.24 -19.14 2.03
CA SER A 330 -3.20 -20.58 2.29
C SER A 330 -4.36 -21.02 3.19
N VAL A 331 -4.62 -20.28 4.27
CA VAL A 331 -5.74 -20.51 5.20
C VAL A 331 -7.09 -20.39 4.47
N GLU A 332 -7.29 -19.37 3.63
CA GLU A 332 -8.53 -19.24 2.84
C GLU A 332 -8.82 -20.46 1.97
N LYS A 333 -7.79 -21.02 1.33
CA LYS A 333 -7.95 -22.22 0.50
C LYS A 333 -8.37 -23.42 1.33
N LYS A 334 -7.82 -23.56 2.55
CA LYS A 334 -8.15 -24.65 3.49
C LYS A 334 -9.53 -24.50 4.12
N MET A 335 -10.00 -23.27 4.30
CA MET A 335 -11.34 -22.97 4.82
C MET A 335 -12.46 -23.22 3.80
N LYS A 336 -12.13 -23.40 2.51
CA LYS A 336 -13.15 -23.60 1.48
C LYS A 336 -13.99 -24.85 1.76
N GLY A 337 -15.29 -24.67 1.94
CA GLY A 337 -16.23 -25.74 2.31
C GLY A 337 -16.30 -26.04 3.80
N LEU A 338 -15.64 -25.24 4.65
CA LEU A 338 -15.84 -25.20 6.09
C LEU A 338 -16.72 -23.99 6.40
N HIS A 339 -17.64 -24.11 7.37
CA HIS A 339 -18.48 -23.00 7.87
C HIS A 339 -17.69 -21.97 8.70
N LEU A 340 -16.43 -21.70 8.34
CA LEU A 340 -15.58 -20.70 8.96
C LEU A 340 -15.64 -19.39 8.17
N GLN A 341 -15.67 -18.27 8.89
CA GLN A 341 -15.71 -16.95 8.29
C GLN A 341 -14.37 -16.22 8.48
N MET A 342 -13.92 -15.54 7.43
CA MET A 342 -12.82 -14.60 7.56
C MET A 342 -13.33 -13.31 8.17
N GLY A 343 -12.62 -12.82 9.19
CA GLY A 343 -12.90 -11.57 9.88
C GLY A 343 -11.69 -11.09 10.68
N SER A 344 -11.88 -10.00 11.44
CA SER A 344 -10.84 -9.34 12.24
C SER A 344 -10.08 -10.29 13.16
N ALA A 345 -10.79 -11.17 13.89
CA ALA A 345 -10.18 -12.11 14.83
C ALA A 345 -9.26 -13.14 14.16
N LEU A 346 -9.69 -13.71 13.04
CA LEU A 346 -8.87 -14.68 12.31
C LEU A 346 -7.68 -14.01 11.61
N GLY A 347 -7.86 -12.78 11.11
CA GLY A 347 -6.77 -11.95 10.60
C GLY A 347 -5.71 -11.64 11.65
N ALA A 348 -6.13 -11.22 12.85
CA ALA A 348 -5.26 -10.97 14.00
C ALA A 348 -4.51 -12.25 14.43
N ALA A 349 -5.19 -13.40 14.47
CA ALA A 349 -4.57 -14.67 14.78
C ALA A 349 -3.48 -15.09 13.77
N ILE A 350 -3.69 -14.84 12.47
CA ILE A 350 -2.65 -15.07 11.45
C ILE A 350 -1.44 -14.17 11.69
N VAL A 351 -1.65 -12.89 12.03
CA VAL A 351 -0.56 -11.96 12.37
C VAL A 351 0.18 -12.43 13.63
N ALA A 352 -0.51 -12.88 14.67
CA ALA A 352 0.11 -13.37 15.90
C ALA A 352 0.98 -14.62 15.65
N ILE A 353 0.58 -15.50 14.72
CA ILE A 353 1.34 -16.72 14.39
C ILE A 353 2.55 -16.40 13.48
N GLU A 354 2.35 -15.58 12.45
CA GLU A 354 3.34 -15.43 11.37
C GLU A 354 4.16 -14.14 11.46
N GLY A 355 3.60 -13.10 12.08
CA GLY A 355 4.16 -11.76 12.21
C GLY A 355 4.86 -11.51 13.54
N ASN A 356 5.07 -12.53 14.37
CA ASN A 356 5.81 -12.44 15.63
C ASN A 356 5.31 -11.34 16.60
N LEU A 357 3.99 -11.15 16.66
CA LEU A 357 3.33 -10.26 17.61
C LEU A 357 2.56 -11.08 18.65
N THR A 358 2.43 -10.52 19.85
CA THR A 358 1.64 -11.12 20.93
C THR A 358 0.13 -11.07 20.64
N VAL A 359 -0.63 -11.85 21.41
CA VAL A 359 -2.10 -11.89 21.29
C VAL A 359 -2.68 -10.54 21.70
N GLU A 360 -2.07 -9.89 22.68
CA GLU A 360 -2.44 -8.59 23.21
C GLU A 360 -2.21 -7.48 22.18
N GLU A 361 -1.00 -7.40 21.59
CA GLU A 361 -0.66 -6.43 20.54
C GLU A 361 -1.58 -6.58 19.33
N THR A 362 -1.80 -7.81 18.85
CA THR A 362 -2.67 -8.05 17.70
C THR A 362 -4.15 -7.79 18.00
N ALA A 363 -4.60 -8.01 19.23
CA ALA A 363 -5.96 -7.67 19.64
C ALA A 363 -6.20 -6.16 19.61
N GLU A 364 -5.26 -5.38 20.15
CA GLU A 364 -5.31 -3.91 20.11
C GLU A 364 -5.28 -3.37 18.67
N LEU A 365 -4.37 -3.91 17.86
CA LEU A 365 -4.17 -3.54 16.45
C LEU A 365 -5.44 -3.73 15.61
N PHE A 366 -6.18 -4.82 15.85
CA PHE A 366 -7.43 -5.11 15.16
C PHE A 366 -8.68 -4.59 15.89
N SER A 367 -8.51 -3.93 17.04
CA SER A 367 -9.59 -3.42 17.89
C SER A 367 -10.61 -4.48 18.30
N ILE A 368 -10.10 -5.63 18.74
CA ILE A 368 -10.87 -6.81 19.19
C ILE A 368 -10.34 -7.30 20.54
N THR A 369 -11.04 -8.24 21.18
CA THR A 369 -10.59 -8.78 22.47
C THR A 369 -9.48 -9.83 22.31
N PRO A 370 -8.48 -9.90 23.22
CA PRO A 370 -7.44 -10.95 23.22
C PRO A 370 -8.02 -12.37 23.23
N LYS A 371 -9.13 -12.58 23.94
CA LYS A 371 -9.84 -13.87 23.97
C LYS A 371 -10.34 -14.32 22.59
N ALA A 372 -10.78 -13.39 21.75
CA ALA A 372 -11.21 -13.71 20.39
C ALA A 372 -10.03 -14.13 19.51
N VAL A 373 -8.89 -13.43 19.63
CA VAL A 373 -7.64 -13.78 18.92
C VAL A 373 -7.14 -15.16 19.34
N GLN A 374 -7.10 -15.44 20.64
CA GLN A 374 -6.65 -16.73 21.18
C GLN A 374 -7.50 -17.89 20.66
N LYS A 375 -8.83 -17.74 20.62
CA LYS A 375 -9.75 -18.76 20.10
C LYS A 375 -9.50 -19.06 18.61
N GLU A 376 -9.31 -18.03 17.79
CA GLU A 376 -9.04 -18.22 16.37
C GLU A 376 -7.63 -18.79 16.12
N LYS A 377 -6.65 -18.44 16.97
CA LYS A 377 -5.31 -19.03 16.95
C LYS A 377 -5.34 -20.55 17.16
N GLU A 378 -6.07 -21.02 18.18
CA GLU A 378 -6.27 -22.45 18.44
C GLU A 378 -6.98 -23.15 17.27
N THR A 379 -7.94 -22.46 16.65
CA THR A 379 -8.66 -22.96 15.46
C THR A 379 -7.70 -23.13 14.27
N LEU A 380 -6.81 -22.17 14.02
CA LEU A 380 -5.80 -22.22 12.97
C LEU A 380 -4.79 -23.35 13.19
N GLU A 381 -4.30 -23.52 14.42
CA GLU A 381 -3.38 -24.63 14.76
C GLU A 381 -4.03 -25.99 14.50
N THR A 382 -5.31 -26.14 14.87
CA THR A 382 -6.11 -27.35 14.62
C THR A 382 -6.30 -27.62 13.12
N LEU A 383 -6.53 -26.57 12.31
CA LEU A 383 -6.66 -26.66 10.85
C LEU A 383 -5.35 -27.07 10.16
N GLN A 384 -4.20 -26.67 10.70
CA GLN A 384 -2.91 -26.99 10.12
C GLN A 384 -2.43 -28.41 10.46
N LYS A 385 -2.70 -28.89 11.68
CA LYS A 385 -2.31 -30.24 12.13
C LYS A 385 -3.38 -30.85 13.07
N PRO A 386 -4.32 -31.65 12.54
CA PRO A 386 -5.29 -32.36 13.38
C PRO A 386 -4.63 -33.54 14.11
N ALA A 387 -3.97 -33.24 15.23
CA ALA A 387 -3.19 -34.24 15.99
C ALA A 387 -4.07 -35.18 16.83
N SER A 388 -5.23 -34.73 17.31
CA SER A 388 -6.10 -35.50 18.23
C SER A 388 -7.35 -36.07 17.55
N SER A 389 -7.93 -37.12 18.14
CA SER A 389 -9.22 -37.69 17.71
C SER A 389 -10.36 -36.65 17.77
N LYS A 390 -10.34 -35.78 18.79
CA LYS A 390 -11.24 -34.63 18.92
C LYS A 390 -11.08 -33.62 17.79
N ALA A 391 -9.85 -33.30 17.37
CA ALA A 391 -9.59 -32.40 16.24
C ALA A 391 -10.12 -32.97 14.90
N ARG A 392 -10.02 -34.28 14.70
CA ARG A 392 -10.62 -34.95 13.52
C ARG A 392 -12.14 -34.92 13.56
N GLN A 393 -12.76 -35.13 14.72
CA GLN A 393 -14.21 -34.98 14.91
C GLN A 393 -14.68 -33.53 14.71
N PHE A 394 -13.92 -32.54 15.17
CA PHE A 394 -14.18 -31.12 14.94
C PHE A 394 -14.16 -30.78 13.44
N MET A 395 -13.14 -31.24 12.70
CA MET A 395 -13.08 -31.09 11.25
C MET A 395 -14.22 -31.79 10.51
N ALA A 396 -14.68 -32.94 11.02
CA ALA A 396 -15.84 -33.65 10.48
C ALA A 396 -17.16 -32.91 10.76
N MET A 397 -17.29 -32.25 11.92
CA MET A 397 -18.45 -31.42 12.26
C MET A 397 -18.51 -30.14 11.44
N MET A 398 -17.37 -29.51 11.10
CA MET A 398 -17.36 -28.29 10.29
C MET A 398 -17.59 -28.50 8.79
N LYS A 399 -17.56 -29.76 8.32
CA LYS A 399 -17.87 -30.16 6.94
C LYS A 399 -19.34 -30.52 6.72
N LYS A 400 -20.12 -30.69 7.80
CA LYS A 400 -21.58 -30.82 7.76
C LYS A 400 -22.20 -29.44 7.78
#